data_AF-A0A2P4SDU7-F1
#
_entry.id   AF-A0A2P4SDU7-F1
#
_cell.length_a   1.000
_cell.length_b   1.000
_cell.length_c   1.000
_cell.angle_alpha   90.00
_cell.angle_beta   90.00
_cell.angle_gamma   90.00
#
_symmetry.space_group_name_H-M   'P 1'
#
loop_
_entity.id
_entity.type
_entity.pdbx_description
1 polymer ?
#
loop_
_entity_poly.entity_id
_entity_poly.type
_entity_poly.pdbx_seq_one_letter_code
_entity_poly.pdbx_strand_id
1 'polypeptide(L)' 'MWVCPIEALRVYVAARPQGEGPLFVHLDSRPVTKREFLTVFRRALGLAGRPPNQYGVHSFWLGALVTAWSSWVF' A
#
# COMPACT_ATOMS: atom_id res chain seq x y z
N MET A 1 -1.06 -7.76 -14.14
CA MET A 1 -1.35 -8.83 -13.16
C MET A 1 -2.15 -8.20 -12.02
N TRP A 2 -3.38 -8.66 -11.79
CA TRP A 2 -4.18 -8.20 -10.66
C TRP A 2 -3.72 -8.95 -9.41
N VAL A 3 -3.26 -8.23 -8.40
CA VAL A 3 -2.87 -8.80 -7.11
C VAL A 3 -4.00 -8.52 -6.13
N CYS A 4 -4.56 -9.56 -5.52
CA CYS A 4 -5.55 -9.39 -4.45
C CYS A 4 -4.87 -8.77 -3.23
N PRO A 5 -5.31 -7.59 -2.74
CA PRO A 5 -4.67 -6.92 -1.60
C PRO A 5 -4.66 -7.77 -0.32
N ILE A 6 -5.74 -8.53 -0.09
CA ILE A 6 -5.86 -9.40 1.07
C ILE A 6 -4.85 -10.54 1.00
N GLU A 7 -4.67 -11.15 -0.17
CA GLU A 7 -3.73 -12.25 -0.34
C GLU A 7 -2.28 -11.76 -0.22
N ALA A 8 -1.95 -10.62 -0.83
CA ALA A 8 -0.63 -10.01 -0.67
C ALA A 8 -0.32 -9.68 0.79
N LEU A 9 -1.32 -9.18 1.54
CA LEU A 9 -1.15 -8.91 2.96
C LEU A 9 -0.96 -10.20 3.78
N ARG A 10 -1.71 -11.26 3.48
CA ARG A 10 -1.56 -12.57 4.14
C ARG A 10 -0.16 -13.14 3.94
N VAL A 11 0.33 -13.13 2.70
CA VAL A 11 1.70 -13.58 2.37
C VAL A 11 2.74 -12.74 3.11
N TYR A 12 2.56 -11.42 3.16
CA TYR A 12 3.45 -10.54 3.91
C TYR A 12 3.45 -10.86 5.41
N VAL A 13 2.28 -11.00 6.04
CA VAL A 13 2.15 -11.29 7.47
C VAL A 13 2.75 -12.66 7.81
N ALA A 14 2.63 -13.65 6.93
CA ALA A 14 3.25 -14.97 7.12
C ALA A 14 4.79 -14.92 7.10
N ALA A 15 5.38 -14.01 6.31
CA ALA A 15 6.83 -13.81 6.24
C ALA A 15 7.38 -12.78 7.24
N ARG A 16 6.51 -11.94 7.80
CA ARG A 16 6.88 -10.86 8.73
C ARG A 16 7.45 -11.45 10.02
N PRO A 17 8.57 -10.90 10.55
CA PRO A 17 9.03 -11.21 11.90
C PRO A 17 7.91 -11.02 12.93
N GLN A 18 7.74 -11.99 13.82
CA GLN A 18 6.73 -11.92 14.89
C GLN A 18 7.18 -10.91 15.95
N GLY A 19 6.25 -10.08 16.40
CA GLY A 19 6.53 -9.03 17.37
C GLY A 19 5.53 -7.88 17.31
N GLU A 20 5.48 -7.14 18.42
CA GLU A 20 4.67 -5.93 18.55
C GLU A 20 5.18 -4.80 17.64
N GLY A 21 4.30 -3.83 17.36
CA GLY A 21 4.64 -2.64 16.59
C GLY A 21 3.91 -2.51 15.26
N PRO A 22 4.39 -1.65 14.35
CA PRO A 22 3.67 -1.28 13.14
C PRO A 22 3.58 -2.45 12.15
N LEU A 23 2.57 -2.42 11.28
CA LEU A 23 2.33 -3.48 10.30
C LEU A 23 3.55 -3.69 9.39
N PHE A 24 4.08 -2.60 8.81
CA PHE A 24 5.24 -2.66 7.92
C PHE A 24 6.55 -2.55 8.71
N VAL A 25 7.28 -3.66 8.74
CA VAL A 25 8.63 -3.76 9.30
C VAL A 25 9.58 -4.38 8.28
N HIS A 26 10.85 -4.04 8.41
CA HIS A 26 11.96 -4.73 7.76
C HIS A 26 12.22 -6.10 8.41
N LEU A 27 13.04 -6.95 7.78
CA LEU A 27 13.38 -8.28 8.32
C LEU A 27 14.10 -8.22 9.69
N ASP A 28 14.77 -7.11 9.98
CA ASP A 28 15.40 -6.83 11.27
C ASP A 28 14.42 -6.22 12.30
N SER A 29 13.11 -6.29 12.03
CA SER A 29 12.02 -5.76 12.86
C SER A 29 11.98 -4.24 13.01
N ARG A 30 12.80 -3.48 12.27
CA ARG A 30 12.70 -2.01 12.29
C ARG A 30 11.45 -1.54 11.55
N PRO A 31 10.71 -0.54 12.09
CA PRO A 31 9.60 0.09 11.40
C PRO A 31 9.99 0.65 10.04
N VAL A 32 9.15 0.43 9.04
CA VAL A 32 9.29 1.11 7.74
C VAL A 32 8.86 2.56 7.90
N THR A 33 9.75 3.48 7.54
CA THR A 33 9.47 4.92 7.59
C THR A 33 8.54 5.33 6.44
N LYS A 34 7.86 6.47 6.62
CA LYS A 34 7.06 7.09 5.55
C LYS A 34 7.85 7.27 4.26
N ARG A 35 9.13 7.65 4.35
CA ARG A 35 9.98 7.89 3.17
C ARG A 35 10.24 6.60 2.40
N GLU A 36 10.61 5.53 3.11
CA GLU A 36 10.86 4.21 2.51
C GLU A 36 9.59 3.63 1.87
N PHE A 37 8.46 3.73 2.57
CA PHE A 37 7.16 3.32 2.03
C PHE A 37 6.83 4.08 0.74
N LEU A 38 7.00 5.41 0.73
CA LEU A 38 6.76 6.23 -0.46
C LEU A 38 7.69 5.89 -1.63
N THR A 39 8.93 5.49 -1.36
CA THR A 39 9.84 5.02 -2.40
C THR A 39 9.33 3.75 -3.06
N VAL A 40 8.88 2.76 -2.29
CA VAL A 40 8.28 1.51 -2.82
C VAL A 40 6.99 1.83 -3.58
N PHE A 41 6.13 2.68 -3.01
CA PHE A 41 4.87 3.09 -3.61
C PHE A 41 5.05 3.77 -4.98
N ARG A 42 6.00 4.72 -5.11
CA ARG A 42 6.29 5.37 -6.40
C ARG A 42 6.83 4.39 -7.44
N ARG A 43 7.65 3.42 -7.02
CA ARG A 43 8.11 2.35 -7.92
C ARG A 43 6.93 1.49 -8.40
N ALA A 44 6.02 1.11 -7.50
CA ALA A 44 4.82 0.36 -7.86
C ALA A 44 3.90 1.12 -8.84
N LEU A 45 3.75 2.44 -8.67
CA LEU A 45 3.04 3.29 -9.64
C LEU A 45 3.68 3.24 -11.02
N GLY A 46 5.00 3.35 -11.10
CA GLY A 46 5.74 3.22 -12.36
C GLY A 46 5.50 1.87 -13.04
N LEU A 47 5.54 0.77 -12.27
CA LEU A 47 5.23 -0.58 -12.77
C LEU A 47 3.77 -0.72 -13.24
N ALA A 48 2.85 0.03 -12.64
CA ALA A 48 1.45 0.10 -13.05
C ALA A 48 1.20 1.05 -14.24
N GLY A 49 2.25 1.64 -14.83
CA GLY A 49 2.13 2.61 -15.93
C GLY A 49 1.53 3.94 -15.50
N ARG A 50 1.52 4.25 -14.20
CA ARG A 50 0.99 5.50 -13.64
C ARG A 50 2.13 6.47 -13.36
N PRO A 51 2.05 7.74 -13.81
CA PRO A 51 3.09 8.74 -13.58
C PRO A 51 3.23 9.06 -12.07
N PRO A 52 4.34 8.69 -11.40
CA PRO A 52 4.43 8.75 -9.94
C PRO A 52 4.50 10.18 -9.37
N ASN A 53 4.75 11.17 -10.22
CA ASN A 53 4.71 12.60 -9.87
C ASN A 53 3.29 13.17 -9.78
N GLN A 54 2.28 12.46 -10.31
CA GLN A 54 0.87 12.90 -10.30
C GLN A 54 0.04 12.25 -9.20
N TYR A 55 0.58 11.26 -8.49
CA TYR A 55 -0.15 10.51 -7.47
C TYR A 55 0.54 10.62 -6.11
N GLY A 56 -0.20 11.16 -5.15
CA GLY A 56 0.15 11.11 -3.73
C GLY A 56 -0.69 10.07 -2.99
N VAL A 57 -0.34 9.80 -1.74
CA VAL A 57 -1.16 8.94 -0.86
C VAL A 57 -2.59 9.48 -0.75
N HIS A 58 -2.76 10.81 -0.76
CA HIS A 58 -4.06 11.46 -0.71
C HIS A 58 -4.94 11.14 -1.94
N SER A 59 -4.34 10.95 -3.13
CA SER A 59 -5.05 10.56 -4.34
C SER A 59 -5.75 9.20 -4.17
N PHE A 60 -5.11 8.27 -3.45
CA PHE A 60 -5.70 6.95 -3.16
C PHE A 60 -6.80 7.02 -2.10
N TRP A 61 -6.64 7.86 -1.08
CA TRP A 61 -7.70 8.12 -0.11
C TRP A 61 -8.96 8.72 -0.76
N LEU A 62 -8.79 9.73 -1.61
CA LEU A 62 -9.89 10.31 -2.38
C LEU A 62 -10.53 9.27 -3.30
N GLY A 63 -9.71 8.48 -4.01
CA GLY A 63 -10.21 7.41 -4.87
C GLY A 63 -11.04 6.38 -4.09
N ALA A 64 -10.57 5.94 -2.92
CA ALA A 64 -11.29 5.01 -2.06
C ALA A 64 -12.63 5.59 -1.57
N LEU A 65 -12.62 6.85 -1.12
CA LEU A 65 -13.82 7.55 -0.68
C LEU A 65 -14.84 7.70 -1.80
N VAL A 66 -14.42 8.16 -2.98
CA VAL A 66 -15.29 8.31 -4.16
C VAL A 66 -15.84 6.95 -4.62
N THR A 67 -15.03 5.89 -4.59
CA THR A 67 -15.46 4.54 -4.98
C THR A 67 -16.49 3.97 -4.00
N ALA A 68 -16.23 4.12 -2.70
CA ALA A 68 -17.17 3.69 -1.65
C ALA A 68 -18.48 4.48 -1.71
N TRP A 69 -18.41 5.80 -1.90
CA TRP A 69 -19.58 6.66 -2.08
C TRP A 69 -20.40 6.25 -3.30
N SER A 70 -19.74 6.04 -4.44
CA SER A 70 -20.42 5.63 -5.67
C SER A 70 -21.09 4.25 -5.54
N SER A 71 -20.53 3.36 -4.72
CA SER A 71 -21.12 2.04 -4.42
C SER A 71 -22.28 2.10 -3.43
N TRP A 72 -22.50 3.24 -2.76
CA TRP A 72 -23.62 3.49 -1.84
C TRP A 72 -24.81 4.18 -2.51
N VAL A 73 -24.58 4.79 -3.67
CA VAL A 73 -25.57 5.56 -4.44
C VAL A 73 -26.30 4.67 -5.48
N PHE A 74 -25.89 3.41 -5.62
CA PHE A 74 -26.60 2.33 -6.32
C PHE A 74 -26.91 1.20 -5.35
#